data_AF-A0A1G1BH83-F1
#
_entry.id   AF-A0A1G1BH83-F1
#
_cell.length_a   1.000
_cell.length_b   1.000
_cell.length_c   1.000
_cell.angle_alpha   90.00
_cell.angle_beta   90.00
_cell.angle_gamma   90.00
#
_symmetry.space_group_name_H-M   'P 1'
#
loop_
_entity.id
_entity.type
_entity.pdbx_description
1 polymer ?
#
loop_
_entity_poly.entity_id
_entity_poly.type
_entity_poly.pdbx_seq_one_letter_code
_entity_poly.pdbx_strand_id
1 'polypeptide(L)'
;MKALRISTLAIVISILALSSTLFASTPETEKTKVEKNLKNFLLAMSCENTGVVESSIIICVELKALYPQYDLKKVEDKLNSLAVDGETPVIRYRALLASLYYSNYPIFANLKIVDKDNPEKTFRAIIDRIENYRVASN
;
A
#
# COMPACT_ATOMS: atom_id res chain seq x y z
N MET A 1 41.12 -34.26 -15.92
CA MET A 1 40.74 -33.33 -14.82
C MET A 1 40.38 -31.90 -15.25
N LYS A 2 40.86 -31.34 -16.37
CA LYS A 2 40.49 -29.98 -16.82
C LYS A 2 39.03 -29.84 -17.28
N ALA A 3 38.51 -30.83 -18.01
CA ALA A 3 37.12 -30.81 -18.52
C ALA A 3 36.05 -30.78 -17.42
N LEU A 4 36.29 -31.47 -16.29
CA LEU A 4 35.36 -31.54 -15.16
C LEU A 4 35.18 -30.21 -14.43
N ARG A 5 36.20 -29.34 -14.45
CA ARG A 5 36.17 -28.00 -13.82
C ARG A 5 35.48 -26.96 -14.70
N ILE A 6 35.50 -27.15 -16.03
CA ILE A 6 34.85 -26.24 -16.99
C ILE A 6 33.34 -26.49 -17.00
N SER A 7 32.90 -27.76 -16.90
CA SER A 7 31.47 -28.09 -16.85
C SER A 7 30.79 -27.61 -15.57
N THR A 8 31.45 -27.69 -14.42
CA THR A 8 30.90 -27.17 -13.15
C THR A 8 30.78 -25.65 -13.17
N LEU A 9 31.76 -24.94 -13.74
CA LEU A 9 31.72 -23.48 -13.86
C LEU A 9 30.56 -23.01 -14.76
N ALA A 10 30.34 -23.71 -15.89
CA ALA A 10 29.23 -23.42 -16.80
C ALA A 10 27.86 -23.62 -16.15
N ILE A 11 27.70 -24.67 -15.33
CA ILE A 11 26.46 -24.92 -14.60
C ILE A 11 26.18 -23.82 -13.56
N VAL A 12 27.19 -23.39 -12.81
CA VAL A 12 27.03 -22.32 -11.80
C VAL A 12 26.63 -20.99 -12.46
N ILE A 13 27.26 -20.64 -13.58
CA ILE A 13 26.91 -19.42 -14.34
C ILE A 13 25.49 -19.52 -14.89
N SER A 14 25.06 -20.71 -15.33
CA SER A 14 23.71 -20.94 -15.86
C SER A 14 22.64 -20.82 -14.78
N ILE A 15 22.92 -21.30 -13.56
CA ILE A 15 22.02 -21.17 -12.41
C ILE A 15 21.92 -19.69 -11.96
N LEU A 16 23.03 -18.95 -11.98
CA LEU A 16 23.05 -17.52 -11.66
C LEU A 16 22.36 -16.65 -12.73
N ALA A 17 22.41 -17.06 -14.00
CA ALA A 17 21.70 -16.38 -15.09
C ALA A 17 20.19 -16.69 -15.10
N LEU A 18 19.78 -17.89 -14.68
CA LEU A 18 18.36 -18.22 -14.53
C LEU A 18 17.73 -17.51 -13.33
N SER A 19 18.47 -17.34 -12.22
CA SER A 19 17.93 -16.66 -11.05
C SER A 19 17.70 -15.16 -11.26
N SER A 20 18.45 -14.50 -12.14
CA SER A 20 18.25 -13.06 -12.42
C SER A 20 16.97 -12.76 -13.21
N THR A 21 16.48 -13.71 -14.01
CA THR A 21 15.25 -13.53 -14.81
C THR A 21 13.97 -13.85 -14.05
N LEU A 22 14.03 -14.68 -13.00
CA LEU A 22 12.88 -15.05 -12.17
C LEU A 22 12.46 -13.95 -11.17
N PHE A 23 13.33 -12.99 -10.86
CA PHE A 23 13.03 -11.85 -9.97
C PHE A 23 12.86 -10.52 -10.69
N ALA A 24 12.98 -10.49 -12.02
CA ALA A 24 12.83 -9.27 -12.81
C ALA A 24 11.35 -9.02 -13.15
N SER A 25 10.55 -8.64 -12.16
CA SER A 25 9.36 -7.82 -12.45
C SER A 25 9.89 -6.52 -13.03
N THR A 26 9.77 -6.30 -14.34
CA THR A 26 10.26 -5.06 -14.95
C THR A 26 9.47 -3.88 -14.33
N PRO A 27 10.13 -2.78 -13.93
CA PRO A 27 9.46 -1.63 -13.28
C PRO A 27 8.24 -1.10 -14.05
N GLU A 28 8.26 -1.25 -15.37
CA GLU A 28 7.20 -0.83 -16.28
C GLU A 28 5.91 -1.66 -16.14
N THR A 29 6.01 -2.96 -15.83
CA THR A 29 4.85 -3.83 -15.59
C THR A 29 4.21 -3.54 -14.23
N GLU A 30 5.01 -3.24 -13.20
CA GLU A 30 4.52 -2.89 -11.87
C GLU A 30 3.80 -1.55 -11.88
N LYS A 31 4.38 -0.52 -12.52
CA LYS A 31 3.74 0.80 -12.66
C LYS A 31 2.38 0.72 -13.33
N THR A 32 2.29 -0.02 -14.45
CA THR A 32 1.02 -0.21 -15.18
C THR A 32 -0.04 -0.90 -14.30
N LYS A 33 0.38 -1.87 -13.48
CA LYS A 33 -0.51 -2.57 -12.54
C LYS A 33 -1.00 -1.64 -11.43
N VAL A 34 -0.11 -0.82 -10.86
CA VAL A 34 -0.46 0.17 -9.83
C VAL A 34 -1.44 1.20 -10.39
N GLU A 35 -1.20 1.75 -11.57
CA GLU A 35 -2.10 2.70 -12.23
C GLU A 35 -3.49 2.13 -12.51
N LYS A 36 -3.56 0.88 -12.98
CA LYS A 36 -4.83 0.18 -13.18
C LYS A 36 -5.58 -0.02 -11.87
N ASN A 37 -4.89 -0.45 -10.83
CA ASN A 37 -5.47 -0.64 -9.50
C ASN A 37 -5.99 0.69 -8.92
N LEU A 38 -5.21 1.78 -9.08
CA LEU A 38 -5.58 3.13 -8.66
C LEU A 38 -6.95 3.55 -9.23
N LYS A 39 -7.15 3.34 -10.54
CA LYS A 39 -8.41 3.69 -11.21
C LYS A 39 -9.60 2.92 -10.62
N ASN A 40 -9.43 1.63 -10.35
CA ASN A 40 -10.48 0.80 -9.77
C ASN A 40 -10.83 1.24 -8.35
N PHE A 41 -9.84 1.60 -7.53
CA PHE A 41 -10.09 2.05 -6.16
C PHE A 41 -10.76 3.43 -6.10
N LEU A 42 -10.36 4.35 -6.99
CA LEU A 42 -11.03 5.65 -7.11
C LEU A 42 -12.51 5.51 -7.50
N LEU A 43 -12.82 4.55 -8.37
CA LEU A 43 -14.20 4.24 -8.73
C LEU A 43 -14.97 3.63 -7.55
N ALA A 44 -14.37 2.67 -6.84
CA ALA A 44 -15.01 2.01 -5.70
C ALA A 44 -15.30 2.98 -4.54
N MET A 45 -14.40 3.95 -4.28
CA MET A 45 -14.61 5.06 -3.34
C MET A 45 -15.69 6.07 -3.77
N SER A 46 -16.23 5.95 -4.97
CA SER A 46 -17.32 6.77 -5.49
C SER A 46 -18.61 5.97 -5.69
N CYS A 47 -18.66 4.73 -5.18
CA CYS A 47 -19.84 3.89 -5.25
C CYS A 47 -20.92 4.40 -4.29
N GLU A 48 -22.19 4.27 -4.68
CA GLU A 48 -23.33 4.58 -3.81
C GLU A 48 -23.46 3.59 -2.64
N ASN A 49 -22.86 2.41 -2.76
CA ASN A 49 -22.85 1.43 -1.67
C ASN A 49 -21.79 1.82 -0.63
N THR A 50 -22.25 2.28 0.53
CA THR A 50 -21.40 2.70 1.66
C THR A 50 -20.44 1.61 2.12
N GLY A 51 -20.85 0.34 2.12
CA GLY A 51 -19.98 -0.79 2.46
C GLY A 51 -18.82 -0.99 1.46
N VAL A 52 -19.05 -0.72 0.18
CA VAL A 52 -18.00 -0.72 -0.84
C VAL A 52 -17.03 0.44 -0.61
N VAL A 53 -17.54 1.64 -0.31
CA VAL A 53 -16.70 2.81 0.00
C VAL A 53 -15.85 2.53 1.24
N GLU A 54 -16.44 2.05 2.32
CA GLU A 54 -15.73 1.71 3.56
C GLU A 54 -14.61 0.69 3.33
N SER A 55 -14.92 -0.41 2.63
CA SER A 55 -13.94 -1.44 2.26
C SER A 55 -12.79 -0.86 1.41
N SER A 56 -13.13 0.04 0.49
CA SER A 56 -12.15 0.67 -0.40
C SER A 56 -11.17 1.58 0.35
N ILE A 57 -11.62 2.26 1.40
CA ILE A 57 -10.74 3.11 2.22
C ILE A 57 -9.64 2.26 2.89
N ILE A 58 -9.98 1.08 3.42
CA ILE A 58 -8.99 0.18 4.04
C ILE A 58 -7.97 -0.31 3.00
N ILE A 59 -8.45 -0.69 1.82
CA ILE A 59 -7.58 -1.13 0.73
C ILE A 59 -6.63 -0.01 0.29
N CYS A 60 -7.05 1.26 0.35
CA CYS A 60 -6.14 2.38 0.09
C CYS A 60 -5.01 2.45 1.12
N VAL A 61 -5.29 2.25 2.41
CA VAL A 61 -4.23 2.18 3.44
C VAL A 61 -3.20 1.08 3.08
N GLU A 62 -3.66 -0.09 2.66
CA GLU A 62 -2.77 -1.16 2.17
C GLU A 62 -1.98 -0.75 0.92
N LEU A 63 -2.63 -0.08 -0.02
CA LEU A 63 -1.98 0.36 -1.27
C LEU A 63 -0.78 1.27 -0.98
N LYS A 64 -0.93 2.23 -0.06
CA LYS A 64 0.19 3.10 0.32
C LYS A 64 1.30 2.35 1.06
N ALA A 65 0.95 1.35 1.87
CA ALA A 65 1.92 0.49 2.54
C ALA A 65 2.74 -0.36 1.56
N LEU A 66 2.09 -0.87 0.51
CA LEU A 66 2.71 -1.71 -0.53
C LEU A 66 3.54 -0.90 -1.53
N TYR A 67 3.09 0.32 -1.85
CA TYR A 67 3.69 1.17 -2.88
C TYR A 67 4.02 2.57 -2.34
N PRO A 68 4.82 2.71 -1.26
CA PRO A 68 5.04 3.99 -0.59
C PRO A 68 5.72 5.04 -1.47
N GLN A 69 6.54 4.59 -2.43
CA GLN A 69 7.31 5.39 -3.37
C GLN A 69 6.49 5.93 -4.56
N TYR A 70 5.27 5.41 -4.78
CA TYR A 70 4.43 5.85 -5.89
C TYR A 70 3.66 7.12 -5.54
N ASP A 71 3.44 7.96 -6.55
CA ASP A 71 2.54 9.11 -6.44
C ASP A 71 1.09 8.63 -6.41
N LEU A 72 0.50 8.68 -5.22
CA LEU A 72 -0.89 8.33 -4.97
C LEU A 72 -1.74 9.55 -4.62
N LYS A 73 -1.34 10.76 -5.04
CA LYS A 73 -2.02 12.02 -4.70
C LYS A 73 -3.51 12.01 -5.02
N LYS A 74 -3.92 11.37 -6.13
CA LYS A 74 -5.36 11.26 -6.47
C LYS A 74 -6.16 10.48 -5.43
N VAL A 75 -5.55 9.48 -4.80
CA VAL A 75 -6.20 8.73 -3.72
C VAL A 75 -6.26 9.58 -2.46
N GLU A 76 -5.18 10.28 -2.11
CA GLU A 76 -5.15 11.21 -1.00
C GLU A 76 -6.21 12.32 -1.14
N ASP A 77 -6.30 12.96 -2.32
CA ASP A 77 -7.31 13.98 -2.62
C ASP A 77 -8.74 13.40 -2.48
N LYS A 78 -8.97 12.15 -2.90
CA LYS A 78 -10.27 11.49 -2.76
C LYS A 78 -10.59 11.14 -1.30
N LEU A 79 -9.61 10.70 -0.52
CA LEU A 79 -9.76 10.45 0.91
C LEU A 79 -10.07 11.75 1.66
N ASN A 80 -9.39 12.85 1.33
CA ASN A 80 -9.69 14.17 1.88
C ASN A 80 -11.12 14.63 1.57
N SER A 81 -11.59 14.45 0.33
CA SER A 81 -12.99 14.74 -0.02
C SER A 81 -13.97 13.87 0.78
N LEU A 82 -13.73 12.56 0.89
CA LEU A 82 -14.57 11.67 1.70
C LEU A 82 -14.55 12.01 3.19
N ALA A 83 -13.45 12.56 3.72
CA ALA A 83 -13.37 12.99 5.11
C ALA A 83 -14.31 14.18 5.41
N VAL A 84 -14.58 15.03 4.42
CA VAL A 84 -15.46 16.20 4.54
C VAL A 84 -16.90 15.84 4.15
N ASP A 85 -17.06 15.25 2.97
CA ASP A 85 -18.37 15.09 2.29
C ASP A 85 -18.90 13.65 2.33
N GLY A 86 -18.20 12.73 3.01
CA GLY A 86 -18.60 11.33 3.08
C GLY A 86 -20.01 11.16 3.66
N GLU A 87 -20.79 10.25 3.05
CA GLU A 87 -22.20 10.05 3.37
C GLU A 87 -22.45 9.68 4.84
N THR A 88 -21.60 8.81 5.40
CA THR A 88 -21.73 8.35 6.78
C THR A 88 -20.61 8.92 7.68
N PRO A 89 -20.86 9.09 8.99
CA PRO A 89 -19.81 9.47 9.94
C PRO A 89 -18.63 8.50 9.95
N VAL A 90 -18.90 7.21 9.76
CA VAL A 90 -17.88 6.15 9.70
C VAL A 90 -16.96 6.36 8.50
N ILE A 91 -17.53 6.63 7.31
CA ILE A 91 -16.76 6.95 6.11
C ILE A 91 -15.90 8.19 6.35
N ARG A 92 -16.48 9.28 6.85
CA ARG A 92 -15.74 10.53 7.10
C ARG A 92 -14.56 10.31 8.05
N TYR A 93 -14.80 9.61 9.15
CA TYR A 93 -13.77 9.35 10.16
C TYR A 93 -12.65 8.45 9.62
N ARG A 94 -12.99 7.33 8.97
CA ARG A 94 -12.00 6.42 8.40
C ARG A 94 -11.20 7.07 7.26
N ALA A 95 -11.87 7.86 6.42
CA ALA A 95 -11.22 8.62 5.36
C ALA A 95 -10.24 9.67 5.91
N LEU A 96 -10.62 10.36 7.00
CA LEU A 96 -9.72 11.27 7.71
C LEU A 96 -8.47 10.54 8.20
N LEU A 97 -8.61 9.42 8.89
CA LEU A 97 -7.46 8.65 9.38
C LEU A 97 -6.57 8.14 8.23
N ALA A 98 -7.19 7.63 7.15
CA ALA A 98 -6.46 7.20 5.97
C ALA A 98 -5.73 8.36 5.28
N SER A 99 -6.34 9.54 5.19
CA SER A 99 -5.68 10.72 4.63
C SER A 99 -4.45 11.13 5.46
N LEU A 100 -4.58 11.16 6.80
CA LEU A 100 -3.46 11.45 7.70
C LEU A 100 -2.32 10.45 7.53
N TYR A 101 -2.65 9.16 7.38
CA TYR A 101 -1.69 8.10 7.08
C TYR A 101 -0.95 8.34 5.76
N TYR A 102 -1.66 8.76 4.72
CA TYR A 102 -1.07 9.08 3.42
C TYR A 102 -0.12 10.28 3.49
N SER A 103 -0.61 11.41 4.02
CA SER A 103 0.14 12.67 4.05
C SER A 103 1.39 12.58 4.93
N ASN A 104 1.38 11.70 5.94
CA ASN A 104 2.47 11.57 6.90
C ASN A 104 3.10 10.18 6.88
N TYR A 105 3.04 9.45 5.77
CA TYR A 105 3.50 8.06 5.69
C TYR A 105 4.85 7.75 6.37
N PRO A 106 5.89 8.61 6.31
CA PRO A 106 7.16 8.36 7.01
C PRO A 106 7.02 8.04 8.51
N ILE A 107 6.08 8.67 9.23
CA ILE A 107 5.87 8.38 10.67
C ILE A 107 5.18 7.02 10.89
N PHE A 108 4.57 6.46 9.84
CA PHE A 108 3.85 5.19 9.83
C PHE A 108 4.60 4.07 9.10
N ALA A 109 5.80 4.29 8.58
CA ALA A 109 6.49 3.33 7.71
C ALA A 109 6.73 1.94 8.33
N ASN A 110 6.71 1.84 9.66
CA ASN A 110 6.84 0.58 10.42
C ASN A 110 5.51 0.04 10.95
N LEU A 111 4.37 0.62 10.54
CA LEU A 111 3.05 0.14 10.90
C LEU A 111 2.80 -1.19 10.18
N LYS A 112 2.73 -2.29 10.93
CA LYS A 112 2.32 -3.57 10.36
C LYS A 112 0.80 -3.60 10.33
N ILE A 113 0.23 -3.74 9.14
CA ILE A 113 -1.19 -4.07 8.98
C ILE A 113 -1.30 -5.58 9.29
N VAL A 114 -1.64 -5.89 10.55
CA VAL A 114 -1.53 -7.26 11.10
C VAL A 114 -2.73 -8.14 10.72
N ASP A 115 -3.89 -7.54 10.47
CA ASP A 115 -5.14 -8.26 10.31
C ASP A 115 -6.01 -7.61 9.23
N LYS A 116 -6.03 -8.23 8.06
CA LYS A 116 -6.77 -7.74 6.89
C LYS A 116 -8.28 -7.93 7.02
N ASP A 117 -8.69 -8.91 7.83
CA ASP A 117 -10.10 -9.25 8.02
C ASP A 117 -10.75 -8.34 9.07
N ASN A 118 -9.94 -7.56 9.79
CA ASN A 118 -10.42 -6.62 10.80
C ASN A 118 -9.96 -5.18 10.52
N PRO A 119 -10.76 -4.41 9.76
CA PRO A 119 -10.52 -3.00 9.50
C PRO A 119 -10.27 -2.14 10.73
N GLU A 120 -10.96 -2.42 11.83
CA GLU A 120 -10.85 -1.64 13.06
C GLU A 120 -9.46 -1.72 13.66
N LYS A 121 -8.80 -2.88 13.57
CA LYS A 121 -7.41 -3.01 14.05
C LYS A 121 -6.46 -2.12 13.26
N THR A 122 -6.69 -1.97 11.96
CA THR A 122 -5.87 -1.09 11.10
C THR A 122 -6.03 0.37 11.50
N PHE A 123 -7.27 0.85 11.62
CA PHE A 123 -7.50 2.24 12.03
C PHE A 123 -7.08 2.51 13.48
N ARG A 124 -7.25 1.54 14.38
CA ARG A 124 -6.74 1.62 15.75
C ARG A 124 -5.23 1.78 15.77
N ALA A 125 -4.50 1.01 14.97
CA ALA A 125 -3.04 1.13 14.88
C ALA A 125 -2.59 2.51 14.35
N ILE A 126 -3.34 3.11 13.42
CA ILE A 126 -3.10 4.48 12.96
C ILE A 126 -3.28 5.48 14.11
N ILE A 127 -4.40 5.37 14.86
CA ILE A 127 -4.69 6.23 16.02
C ILE A 127 -3.58 6.12 17.06
N ASP A 128 -3.25 4.90 17.48
CA ASP A 128 -2.23 4.65 18.50
C ASP A 128 -0.86 5.22 18.07
N ARG A 129 -0.53 5.15 16.77
CA ARG A 129 0.70 5.76 16.25
C ARG A 129 0.68 7.28 16.32
N ILE A 130 -0.44 7.92 15.97
CA ILE A 130 -0.60 9.38 16.04
C ILE A 130 -0.46 9.85 17.49
N GLU A 131 -1.13 9.17 18.42
CA GLU A 131 -1.08 9.50 19.84
C GLU A 131 0.34 9.40 20.40
N ASN A 132 1.04 8.28 20.14
CA ASN A 132 2.41 8.08 20.60
C ASN A 132 3.40 9.08 19.99
N TYR A 133 3.22 9.47 18.73
CA TYR A 133 4.07 10.47 18.09
C TYR A 133 3.94 11.84 18.78
N ARG A 134 2.71 12.26 19.12
CA ARG A 134 2.47 13.53 19.83
C ARG A 134 3.07 13.55 21.24
N VAL A 135 3.07 12.41 21.94
CA VAL A 135 3.67 12.31 23.28
C VAL A 135 5.20 12.37 23.22
N ALA A 136 5.83 11.77 22.19
CA ALA A 136 7.28 11.79 22.03
C ALA A 136 7.83 13.12 21.51
N SER A 137 6.99 13.97 20.89
CA SER A 137 7.38 15.27 20.35
C SER A 137 7.22 16.46 21.31
N ASN A 138 6.66 16.23 22.51
CA ASN A 138 6.46 17.22 23.57
C ASN A 138 7.46 16.97 24.71
#